data_AF-A0A0A1F9V7-F1
#
_entry.id   AF-A0A0A1F9V7-F1
#
_cell.length_a   1.000
_cell.length_b   1.000
_cell.length_c   1.000
_cell.angle_alpha   90.00
_cell.angle_beta   90.00
_cell.angle_gamma   90.00
#
_symmetry.space_group_name_H-M   'P 1'
#
loop_
_entity.id
_entity.type
_entity.pdbx_description
1 polymer ?
#
loop_
_entity_poly.entity_id
_entity_poly.type
_entity_poly.pdbx_seq_one_letter_code
_entity_poly.pdbx_strand_id
1 'polypeptide(L)'
;MTPEQFTKRFAPTEADVGKVVEHLEKSGFINIVVSPNRQLISAEGTAATVQVGFHTTLKNFYLNGVKVFANADAVQVPSALAGIVDAVLGLQNVETAHVQGGALQNTESGEKP
;
A
#
# COMPACT_ATOMS: atom_id res chain seq x y z
N MET A 1 -23.71 -11.06 10.06
CA MET A 1 -23.63 -9.68 9.54
C MET A 1 -23.47 -9.76 8.03
N THR A 2 -24.20 -8.97 7.25
CA THR A 2 -24.00 -8.93 5.78
C THR A 2 -22.79 -8.07 5.42
N PRO A 3 -22.20 -8.21 4.21
CA PRO A 3 -21.11 -7.34 3.76
C PRO A 3 -21.46 -5.85 3.83
N GLU A 4 -22.70 -5.48 3.48
CA GLU A 4 -23.19 -4.10 3.54
C GLU A 4 -23.27 -3.58 4.98
N GLN A 5 -23.72 -4.42 5.92
CA GLN A 5 -23.75 -4.08 7.34
C GLN A 5 -22.34 -3.92 7.94
N PHE A 6 -21.37 -4.71 7.47
CA PHE A 6 -19.96 -4.56 7.85
C PHE A 6 -19.40 -3.23 7.35
N THR A 7 -19.55 -2.95 6.05
CA THR A 7 -19.11 -1.68 5.44
C THR A 7 -19.72 -0.47 6.15
N LYS A 8 -21.01 -0.50 6.48
CA LYS A 8 -21.66 0.62 7.19
C LYS A 8 -21.04 0.91 8.57
N ARG A 9 -20.43 -0.09 9.21
CA ARG A 9 -19.95 0.01 10.60
C ARG A 9 -18.44 0.12 10.74
N PHE A 10 -17.69 -0.39 9.77
CA PHE A 10 -16.23 -0.52 9.85
C PHE A 10 -15.48 0.07 8.66
N ALA A 11 -16.17 0.51 7.61
CA ALA A 11 -15.49 1.20 6.51
C ALA A 11 -15.28 2.69 6.85
N PRO A 12 -14.23 3.31 6.29
CA PRO A 12 -14.09 4.76 6.30
C PRO A 12 -15.36 5.48 5.84
N THR A 13 -15.57 6.70 6.32
CA THR A 13 -16.71 7.51 5.87
C THR A 13 -16.49 7.97 4.43
N GLU A 14 -17.56 8.25 3.70
CA GLU A 14 -17.44 8.79 2.33
C GLU A 14 -16.70 10.14 2.30
N ALA A 15 -16.87 10.95 3.36
CA ALA A 15 -16.15 12.21 3.50
C ALA A 15 -14.63 12.00 3.65
N ASP A 16 -14.21 11.00 4.42
CA ASP A 16 -12.78 10.68 4.59
C ASP A 16 -12.17 10.11 3.31
N VAL A 17 -12.90 9.23 2.61
CA VAL A 17 -12.52 8.78 1.26
C VAL A 17 -12.36 9.96 0.32
N GLY A 18 -13.30 10.92 0.35
CA GLY A 18 -13.24 12.13 -0.47
C GLY A 18 -11.96 12.93 -0.26
N LYS A 19 -11.50 13.08 0.99
CA LYS A 19 -10.22 13.77 1.29
C LYS A 19 -9.02 13.05 0.68
N VAL A 20 -9.01 11.71 0.70
CA VAL A 20 -7.93 10.92 0.10
C VAL A 20 -7.96 11.03 -1.43
N VAL A 21 -9.14 10.93 -2.04
CA VAL A 21 -9.30 11.11 -3.50
C VAL A 21 -8.81 12.51 -3.92
N GLU A 22 -9.25 13.56 -3.23
CA GLU A 22 -8.84 14.93 -3.52
C GLU A 22 -7.32 15.12 -3.38
N HIS A 23 -6.69 14.51 -2.38
CA HIS A 23 -5.24 14.52 -2.22
C HIS A 23 -4.51 13.86 -3.40
N LEU A 24 -5.00 12.70 -3.84
CA LEU A 24 -4.44 11.99 -4.99
C LEU A 24 -4.60 12.80 -6.28
N GLU A 25 -5.77 13.37 -6.54
CA GLU A 25 -6.04 14.22 -7.70
C GLU A 25 -5.12 15.46 -7.72
N LYS A 26 -5.02 16.17 -6.59
CA LYS A 26 -4.15 17.36 -6.45
C LYS A 26 -2.68 17.03 -6.63
N SER A 27 -2.27 15.82 -6.27
CA SER A 27 -0.90 15.34 -6.45
C SER A 27 -0.61 14.91 -7.89
N GLY A 28 -1.64 14.79 -8.74
CA GLY A 28 -1.54 14.43 -10.15
C GLY A 28 -1.72 12.94 -10.43
N PHE A 29 -2.28 12.16 -9.50
CA PHE A 29 -2.68 10.78 -9.76
C PHE A 29 -3.93 10.74 -10.65
N ILE A 30 -4.04 9.69 -11.46
CA ILE A 30 -5.15 9.47 -12.39
C ILE A 30 -5.75 8.08 -12.18
N ASN A 31 -6.84 7.77 -12.89
CA ASN A 31 -7.52 6.47 -12.83
C ASN A 31 -7.85 6.04 -11.38
N ILE A 32 -8.33 7.00 -10.59
CA ILE A 32 -8.63 6.80 -9.17
C ILE A 32 -9.92 5.99 -9.04
N VAL A 33 -9.82 4.83 -8.39
CA VAL A 33 -10.94 3.90 -8.18
C VAL A 33 -11.08 3.62 -6.69
N VAL A 34 -12.25 3.92 -6.14
CA VAL A 34 -12.62 3.59 -4.76
C VAL A 34 -13.30 2.22 -4.76
N SER A 35 -12.84 1.29 -3.92
CA SER A 35 -13.48 -0.01 -3.77
C SER A 35 -14.90 0.14 -3.15
N PRO A 36 -15.85 -0.75 -3.45
CA PRO A 36 -17.21 -0.67 -2.89
C PRO A 36 -17.28 -0.68 -1.36
N ASN A 37 -16.28 -1.30 -0.70
CA ASN A 37 -16.15 -1.33 0.76
C ASN A 37 -15.33 -0.15 1.33
N ARG A 38 -14.86 0.78 0.49
CA ARG A 38 -14.08 1.98 0.85
C ARG A 38 -12.76 1.73 1.57
N GLN A 39 -12.28 0.48 1.56
CA GLN A 39 -11.02 0.11 2.23
C GLN A 39 -9.80 0.26 1.31
N LEU A 40 -10.01 0.32 0.00
CA LEU A 40 -8.92 0.47 -0.97
C LEU A 40 -9.26 1.59 -1.95
N ILE A 41 -8.27 2.44 -2.19
CA ILE A 41 -8.28 3.42 -3.27
C ILE A 41 -7.07 3.11 -4.14
N SER A 42 -7.34 2.74 -5.40
CA SER A 42 -6.30 2.48 -6.40
C SER A 42 -6.15 3.70 -7.29
N ALA A 43 -4.93 4.01 -7.71
CA ALA A 43 -4.64 5.10 -8.63
C ALA A 43 -3.35 4.84 -9.40
N GLU A 44 -3.18 5.52 -10.52
CA GLU A 44 -1.99 5.47 -11.35
C GLU A 44 -1.23 6.80 -11.27
N GLY A 45 0.10 6.73 -11.21
CA GLY A 45 0.94 7.92 -11.09
C GLY A 45 2.37 7.67 -11.53
N THR A 46 3.08 8.76 -11.84
CA THR A 46 4.52 8.71 -12.16
C THR A 46 5.36 8.78 -10.89
N ALA A 47 6.68 8.54 -11.00
CA ALA A 47 7.60 8.75 -9.87
C ALA A 47 7.55 10.21 -9.34
N ALA A 48 7.32 11.20 -10.22
CA ALA A 48 7.15 12.60 -9.82
C ALA A 48 5.84 12.80 -9.04
N THR A 49 4.75 12.17 -9.47
CA THR A 49 3.46 12.17 -8.78
C THR A 49 3.58 11.59 -7.37
N VAL A 50 4.30 10.46 -7.23
CA VAL A 50 4.59 9.83 -5.93
C VAL A 50 5.39 10.76 -5.02
N GLN A 51 6.40 11.45 -5.57
CA GLN A 51 7.18 12.42 -4.80
C GLN A 51 6.32 13.57 -4.27
N VAL A 52 5.42 14.12 -5.09
CA VAL A 52 4.53 15.20 -4.67
C VAL A 52 3.52 14.72 -3.63
N GLY A 53 2.84 13.60 -3.89
CA GLY A 53 1.74 13.14 -3.03
C GLY A 53 2.19 12.51 -1.73
N PHE A 54 3.36 11.88 -1.70
CA PHE A 54 3.81 11.05 -0.57
C PHE A 54 5.16 11.46 0.02
N HIS A 55 5.74 12.56 -0.46
CA HIS A 55 7.04 13.09 -0.01
C HIS A 55 8.15 12.02 0.04
N THR A 56 8.12 11.11 -0.92
CA THR A 56 9.12 10.05 -1.04
C THR A 56 9.54 9.88 -2.49
N THR A 57 10.80 9.52 -2.72
CA THR A 57 11.32 9.33 -4.08
C THR A 57 11.37 7.86 -4.44
N LEU A 58 10.96 7.50 -5.66
CA LEU A 58 11.19 6.16 -6.20
C LEU A 58 12.59 6.09 -6.82
N LYS A 59 13.37 5.09 -6.41
CA LYS A 59 14.71 4.84 -6.94
C LYS A 59 14.82 3.43 -7.48
N ASN A 60 15.73 3.27 -8.45
CA ASN A 60 16.09 1.96 -8.98
C ASN A 60 17.18 1.33 -8.13
N PHE A 61 17.08 0.03 -7.90
CA PHE A 61 18.04 -0.79 -7.19
C PHE A 61 18.32 -2.07 -7.99
N TYR A 62 19.36 -2.80 -7.60
CA TYR A 62 19.65 -4.14 -8.13
C TYR A 62 19.58 -5.14 -6.98
N LEU A 63 18.66 -6.11 -7.08
CA LEU A 63 18.53 -7.22 -6.15
C LEU A 63 18.84 -8.51 -6.90
N ASN A 64 19.88 -9.24 -6.48
CA ASN A 64 20.32 -10.48 -7.15
C ASN A 64 20.53 -10.31 -8.68
N GLY A 65 21.01 -9.15 -9.11
CA GLY A 65 21.22 -8.82 -10.53
C GLY A 65 19.96 -8.35 -11.27
N VAL A 66 18.78 -8.37 -10.64
CA VAL A 66 17.51 -7.89 -11.23
C VAL A 66 17.28 -6.43 -10.85
N LYS A 67 16.94 -5.60 -11.84
CA LYS A 67 16.58 -4.20 -11.61
C LYS A 67 15.16 -4.13 -11.01
N VAL A 68 15.06 -3.50 -9.85
CA VAL A 68 13.80 -3.25 -9.12
C VAL A 68 13.70 -1.77 -8.78
N PHE A 69 12.53 -1.31 -8.34
CA PHE A 69 12.33 0.01 -7.75
C PHE A 69 11.71 -0.10 -6.36
N ALA A 70 12.02 0.89 -5.52
CA ALA A 70 11.41 1.07 -4.21
C ALA A 70 11.42 2.55 -3.81
N ASN A 71 10.59 2.92 -2.84
CA ASN A 71 10.67 4.21 -2.17
C ASN A 71 11.99 4.31 -1.37
N ALA A 72 12.70 5.41 -1.53
CA ALA A 72 13.99 5.64 -0.89
C ALA A 72 13.87 6.13 0.57
N ASP A 73 12.73 6.74 0.89
CA ASP A 73 12.44 7.36 2.17
C ASP A 73 11.07 6.90 2.68
N ALA A 74 10.79 7.11 3.97
CA ALA A 74 9.47 6.84 4.54
C ALA A 74 8.38 7.65 3.82
N VAL A 75 7.23 7.02 3.60
CA VAL A 75 6.04 7.67 3.06
C VAL A 75 5.49 8.65 4.08
N GLN A 76 5.09 9.84 3.62
CA GLN A 76 4.39 10.82 4.44
C GLN A 76 3.06 11.18 3.78
N VAL A 77 2.05 11.44 4.61
CA VAL A 77 0.75 11.96 4.17
C VAL A 77 0.49 13.29 4.89
N PRO A 78 -0.32 14.18 4.31
CA PRO A 78 -0.79 15.37 5.03
C PRO A 78 -1.44 14.97 6.36
N SER A 79 -1.26 15.79 7.39
CA SER A 79 -1.84 15.54 8.72
C SER A 79 -3.37 15.37 8.68
N ALA A 80 -4.05 15.99 7.72
CA ALA A 80 -5.48 15.82 7.49
C ALA A 80 -5.90 14.40 7.08
N LEU A 81 -4.96 13.57 6.62
CA LEU A 81 -5.16 12.16 6.27
C LEU A 81 -4.63 11.20 7.34
N ALA A 82 -4.02 11.71 8.41
CA ALA A 82 -3.54 10.88 9.50
C ALA A 82 -4.72 10.18 10.18
N GLY A 83 -4.60 8.86 10.37
CA GLY A 83 -5.68 8.02 10.91
C GLY A 83 -6.80 7.68 9.91
N ILE A 84 -6.72 8.17 8.67
CA ILE A 84 -7.58 7.75 7.55
C ILE A 84 -6.80 6.78 6.64
N VAL A 85 -5.53 7.07 6.39
CA VAL A 85 -4.63 6.24 5.56
C VAL A 85 -3.73 5.42 6.47
N ASP A 86 -3.90 4.09 6.43
CA ASP A 86 -3.06 3.16 7.19
C ASP A 86 -1.73 2.84 6.48
N ALA A 87 -1.77 2.67 5.16
CA ALA A 87 -0.60 2.33 4.37
C ALA A 87 -0.74 2.78 2.91
N VAL A 88 0.40 3.00 2.25
CA VAL A 88 0.50 3.22 0.80
C VAL A 88 1.22 2.03 0.18
N LEU A 89 0.54 1.36 -0.75
CA LEU A 89 1.03 0.15 -1.40
C LEU A 89 1.49 0.46 -2.83
N GLY A 90 2.28 -0.44 -3.42
CA GLY A 90 2.71 -0.34 -4.82
C GLY A 90 3.89 0.61 -5.09
N LEU A 91 4.51 1.18 -4.05
CA LEU A 91 5.72 2.03 -4.18
C LEU A 91 7.02 1.23 -4.33
N GLN A 92 6.91 -0.09 -4.44
CA GLN A 92 8.02 -0.98 -4.71
C GLN A 92 7.55 -2.19 -5.53
N ASN A 93 8.45 -2.75 -6.33
CA ASN A 93 8.26 -4.05 -6.99
C ASN A 93 9.31 -5.08 -6.56
N VAL A 94 9.86 -4.89 -5.35
CA VAL A 94 10.75 -5.88 -4.74
C VAL A 94 9.90 -7.09 -4.36
N GLU A 95 9.94 -8.11 -5.21
CA GLU A 95 9.27 -9.38 -4.92
C GLU A 95 9.97 -10.06 -3.75
N THR A 96 9.33 -9.99 -2.57
CA THR A 96 9.64 -10.91 -1.47
C THR A 96 8.44 -11.83 -1.37
N ALA A 97 8.64 -13.14 -1.56
CA ALA A 97 7.57 -14.10 -1.36
C ALA A 97 7.12 -14.05 0.11
N HIS A 98 5.92 -13.52 0.35
CA HIS A 98 5.28 -13.60 1.65
C HIS A 98 4.51 -14.93 1.71
N VAL A 99 5.08 -15.93 2.38
CA VAL A 99 4.30 -17.10 2.78
C VAL A 99 3.27 -16.66 3.81
N GLN A 100 2.03 -16.39 3.38
CA GLN A 100 0.87 -16.35 4.28
C GLN A 100 0.56 -17.78 4.74
N GLY A 101 1.36 -18.26 5.67
CA GLY A 101 1.30 -19.60 6.22
C GLY A 101 2.52 -19.77 7.10
N GLY A 102 2.30 -19.74 8.41
CA GLY A 102 3.35 -19.66 9.41
C GLY A 102 4.50 -20.64 9.18
N ALA A 103 5.65 -20.27 9.72
CA ALA A 103 6.70 -21.22 9.99
C ALA A 103 6.12 -22.42 10.77
N LEU A 104 5.87 -23.53 10.09
CA LEU A 104 6.01 -24.82 10.71
C LEU A 104 7.52 -25.09 10.71
N GLN A 105 8.16 -24.66 11.79
CA GLN A 105 9.42 -25.26 12.19
C GLN A 105 9.13 -26.74 12.44
N ASN A 106 9.43 -27.59 11.48
CA ASN A 106 9.70 -28.98 11.79
C ASN A 106 11.16 -29.05 12.23
N THR A 107 11.39 -28.82 13.52
CA THR A 107 12.52 -29.44 14.20
C THR A 107 12.21 -30.93 14.30
N GLU A 108 12.70 -31.72 13.35
CA GLU A 108 12.92 -33.14 13.59
C GLU A 108 14.43 -33.39 13.63
N SER A 109 14.86 -33.68 14.86
CA SER A 109 16.18 -34.13 15.26
C SER A 109 16.29 -35.65 15.03
N GLY A 110 17.46 -36.11 14.56
CA GLY A 110 17.83 -37.54 14.46
C GLY A 110 17.42 -38.15 13.11
N GLU A 111 18.22 -38.98 12.42
CA GLU A 111 19.29 -39.86 12.86
C GLU A 111 20.15 -40.19 11.61
N LYS A 112 21.47 -40.21 11.79
CA LYS A 112 22.41 -40.80 10.83
C LYS A 112 22.66 -42.26 11.24
N PRO A 113 22.67 -43.20 10.29
CA PRO A 113 23.91 -43.96 10.05
C PRO A 113 24.46 -43.77 8.63
#